data_AF-A0A8S3H733-F1
#
_entry.id   AF-A0A8S3H733-F1
#
_cell.length_a   1.000
_cell.length_b   1.000
_cell.length_c   1.000
_cell.angle_alpha   90.00
_cell.angle_beta   90.00
_cell.angle_gamma   90.00
#
_symmetry.space_group_name_H-M   'P 1'
#
loop_
_entity.id
_entity.type
_entity.pdbx_description
1 polymer ?
#
loop_
_entity_poly.entity_id
_entity_poly.type
_entity_poly.pdbx_seq_one_letter_code
_entity_poly.pdbx_strand_id
1 'polypeptide(L)'
;MIGIANAIENSENVLICMSNAYKESVYCQSEAHYAFERGCRLIPIIVEADYKPDGWLGIIVSGKIYVNFANTEFGLAYEKLKNEIIQQHQTDSNPLPTNSTENDSMSLEHAELLSNTIEYVSCYHFTFQRD
;
A
#
# COMPACT_ATOMS: atom_id res chain seq x y z
N MET A 1 5.64 11.88 20.04
CA MET A 1 6.21 11.25 18.83
C MET A 1 5.32 10.08 18.51
N ILE A 2 4.60 10.13 17.40
CA ILE A 2 3.78 8.98 16.93
C ILE A 2 4.77 8.06 16.23
N GLY A 3 4.97 6.86 16.76
CA GLY A 3 5.87 5.86 16.17
C GLY A 3 5.18 5.08 15.06
N ILE A 4 5.96 4.53 14.13
CA ILE A 4 5.47 3.73 13.00
C ILE A 4 4.61 2.55 13.46
N ALA A 5 4.87 1.98 14.64
CA ALA A 5 4.02 0.94 15.24
C ALA A 5 2.60 1.44 15.55
N ASN A 6 2.45 2.61 16.19
CA ASN A 6 1.12 3.18 16.46
C ASN A 6 0.39 3.53 15.16
N ALA A 7 1.15 3.96 14.16
CA ALA A 7 0.66 4.20 12.83
C ALA A 7 0.01 2.91 12.26
N ILE A 8 0.81 1.83 12.17
CA ILE A 8 0.36 0.51 11.71
C ILE A 8 -0.85 0.01 12.49
N GLU A 9 -0.90 0.21 13.80
CA GLU A 9 -2.02 -0.22 14.66
C GLU A 9 -3.36 0.43 14.32
N ASN A 10 -3.35 1.67 13.79
CA ASN A 10 -4.55 2.42 13.45
C ASN A 10 -4.84 2.40 11.94
N SER A 11 -4.04 1.68 11.16
CA SER A 11 -4.13 1.63 9.70
C SER A 11 -4.83 0.38 9.20
N GLU A 12 -5.79 0.56 8.28
CA GLU A 12 -6.43 -0.54 7.55
C GLU A 12 -5.55 -1.04 6.39
N ASN A 13 -4.91 -0.09 5.69
CA ASN A 13 -4.08 -0.34 4.52
C ASN A 13 -2.65 0.11 4.80
N VAL A 14 -1.67 -0.71 4.39
CA VAL A 14 -0.25 -0.38 4.47
C VAL A 14 0.40 -0.55 3.10
N LEU A 15 0.99 0.52 2.59
CA LEU A 15 1.70 0.49 1.30
C LEU A 15 3.12 -0.05 1.49
N ILE A 16 3.46 -1.08 0.72
CA ILE A 16 4.80 -1.70 0.72
C ILE A 16 5.51 -1.26 -0.55
N CYS A 17 6.37 -0.25 -0.44
CA CYS A 17 7.10 0.31 -1.58
C CYS A 17 8.38 -0.48 -1.87
N MET A 18 8.22 -1.49 -2.70
CA MET A 18 9.23 -2.49 -3.02
C MET A 18 10.35 -1.93 -3.89
N SER A 19 11.57 -2.07 -3.38
CA SER A 19 12.85 -1.71 -3.98
C SER A 19 13.95 -2.57 -3.33
N ASN A 20 15.16 -2.57 -3.89
CA ASN A 20 16.27 -3.28 -3.26
C ASN A 20 16.61 -2.69 -1.88
N ALA A 21 16.60 -1.35 -1.77
CA ALA A 21 16.83 -0.65 -0.51
C ALA A 21 15.76 -0.97 0.56
N TYR A 22 14.50 -1.13 0.15
CA TYR A 22 13.43 -1.56 1.06
C TYR A 22 13.69 -2.96 1.61
N LYS A 23 14.09 -3.89 0.74
CA LYS A 23 14.38 -5.29 1.11
C LYS A 23 15.58 -5.44 2.05
N GLU A 24 16.61 -4.60 1.88
CA GLU A 24 17.84 -4.65 2.67
C GLU A 24 17.71 -3.99 4.05
N SER A 25 16.70 -3.14 4.26
CA SER A 25 16.50 -2.44 5.52
C SER A 25 15.81 -3.32 6.56
N VAL A 26 16.51 -3.60 7.67
CA VAL A 26 15.96 -4.34 8.82
C VAL A 26 14.76 -3.61 9.45
N TYR A 27 14.72 -2.28 9.36
CA TYR A 27 13.59 -1.48 9.85
C TYR A 27 12.36 -1.70 8.98
N CYS A 28 12.50 -1.53 7.66
CA CYS A 28 11.41 -1.75 6.72
C CYS A 28 10.94 -3.24 6.77
N GLN A 29 11.85 -4.20 6.99
CA GLN A 29 11.48 -5.59 7.25
C GLN A 29 10.64 -5.74 8.53
N SER A 30 11.06 -5.14 9.64
CA SER A 30 10.35 -5.23 10.92
C SER A 30 8.96 -4.60 10.85
N GLU A 31 8.84 -3.46 10.16
CA GLU A 31 7.57 -2.75 9.96
C GLU A 31 6.61 -3.54 9.07
N ALA A 32 7.12 -4.13 7.97
CA ALA A 32 6.33 -4.99 7.10
C ALA A 32 5.82 -6.24 7.83
N HIS A 33 6.68 -6.87 8.65
CA HIS A 33 6.28 -8.00 9.48
C HIS A 33 5.25 -7.59 10.52
N TYR A 34 5.43 -6.44 11.18
CA TYR A 34 4.45 -5.96 12.15
C TYR A 34 3.09 -5.72 11.50
N ALA A 35 3.05 -5.02 10.36
CA ALA A 35 1.81 -4.81 9.61
C ALA A 35 1.17 -6.14 9.16
N PHE A 36 1.98 -7.12 8.74
CA PHE A 36 1.51 -8.46 8.39
C PHE A 36 0.90 -9.19 9.60
N GLU A 37 1.56 -9.18 10.76
CA GLU A 37 1.10 -9.82 12.00
C GLU A 37 -0.16 -9.17 12.56
N ARG A 38 -0.31 -7.85 12.39
CA ARG A 38 -1.51 -7.10 12.76
C ARG A 38 -2.69 -7.34 11.83
N GLY A 39 -2.48 -8.03 10.71
CA GLY A 39 -3.52 -8.28 9.72
C GLY A 39 -3.86 -7.05 8.87
N CYS A 40 -2.99 -6.03 8.85
CA CYS A 40 -3.16 -4.89 7.97
C CYS A 40 -3.12 -5.36 6.52
N ARG A 41 -3.94 -4.74 5.67
CA ARG A 41 -3.96 -5.08 4.26
C ARG A 41 -2.76 -4.45 3.57
N LEU A 42 -1.79 -5.29 3.23
CA LEU A 42 -0.59 -4.84 2.55
C LEU A 42 -0.88 -4.63 1.06
N ILE A 43 -0.54 -3.46 0.52
CA ILE A 43 -0.64 -3.16 -0.90
C ILE A 43 0.78 -3.02 -1.45
N PRO A 44 1.29 -4.03 -2.17
CA PRO A 44 2.64 -3.97 -2.72
C PRO A 44 2.73 -3.05 -3.93
N ILE A 45 3.69 -2.15 -3.90
CA ILE A 45 3.96 -1.17 -4.96
C ILE A 45 5.40 -1.34 -5.42
N ILE A 46 5.63 -1.58 -6.72
CA ILE A 46 6.98 -1.60 -7.30
C ILE A 46 7.36 -0.17 -7.66
N VAL A 47 8.41 0.35 -7.02
CA VAL A 47 8.93 1.71 -7.26
C VAL A 47 10.31 1.70 -7.94
N GLU A 48 10.94 0.54 -8.05
CA GLU A 48 12.23 0.34 -8.72
C GLU A 48 12.04 -0.51 -9.98
N ALA A 49 12.66 -0.08 -11.09
CA ALA A 49 12.54 -0.78 -12.38
C ALA A 49 13.16 -2.18 -12.31
N ASP A 50 12.51 -3.15 -12.95
CA ASP A 50 12.91 -4.56 -12.98
C ASP A 50 13.02 -5.26 -11.61
N TYR A 51 12.57 -4.60 -10.55
CA TYR A 51 12.55 -5.19 -9.22
C TYR A 51 11.56 -6.36 -9.14
N LYS A 52 12.02 -7.45 -8.53
CA LYS A 52 11.21 -8.65 -8.26
C LYS A 52 11.35 -9.01 -6.79
N PRO A 53 10.25 -9.04 -6.01
CA PRO A 53 10.32 -9.42 -4.61
C PRO A 53 10.70 -10.89 -4.48
N ASP A 54 11.58 -11.18 -3.53
CA ASP A 54 12.10 -12.51 -3.21
C ASP A 54 12.39 -12.60 -1.70
N GLY A 55 12.78 -13.81 -1.24
CA GLY A 55 13.09 -14.06 0.16
C GLY A 55 11.93 -13.70 1.10
N TRP A 56 12.23 -12.96 2.18
CA TRP A 56 11.24 -12.56 3.18
C TRP A 56 10.14 -11.68 2.58
N LEU A 57 10.50 -10.75 1.69
CA LEU A 57 9.52 -9.82 1.12
C LEU A 57 8.58 -10.56 0.17
N GLY A 58 9.12 -11.46 -0.66
CA GLY A 58 8.33 -12.32 -1.53
C GLY A 58 7.30 -13.17 -0.77
N ILE A 59 7.63 -13.64 0.43
CA ILE A 59 6.69 -14.37 1.30
C ILE A 59 5.56 -13.45 1.78
N ILE A 60 5.88 -12.25 2.27
CA ILE A 60 4.90 -11.28 2.77
C ILE A 60 3.95 -10.82 1.66
N VAL A 61 4.46 -10.57 0.46
CA VAL A 61 3.68 -10.06 -0.67
C VAL A 61 3.11 -11.16 -1.58
N SER A 62 3.30 -12.43 -1.21
CA SER A 62 2.78 -13.56 -1.98
C SER A 62 1.24 -13.51 -2.07
N GLY A 63 0.70 -13.80 -3.25
CA GLY A 63 -0.74 -13.81 -3.53
C GLY A 63 -1.41 -12.43 -3.62
N LYS A 64 -0.64 -11.33 -3.59
CA LYS A 64 -1.15 -9.96 -3.69
C LYS A 64 -0.95 -9.38 -5.09
N ILE A 65 -1.83 -8.46 -5.49
CA ILE A 65 -1.71 -7.72 -6.76
C ILE A 65 -0.72 -6.58 -6.57
N TYR A 66 0.20 -6.41 -7.52
CA TYR A 66 1.24 -5.38 -7.46
C TYR A 66 0.87 -4.19 -8.36
N VAL A 67 1.03 -2.98 -7.82
CA VAL A 67 0.97 -1.75 -8.62
C VAL A 67 2.38 -1.36 -9.00
N ASN A 68 2.67 -1.27 -10.30
CA ASN A 68 4.01 -0.94 -10.78
C ASN A 68 4.09 0.54 -11.18
N PHE A 69 4.78 1.36 -10.39
CA PHE A 69 5.06 2.77 -10.69
C PHE A 69 6.38 2.97 -11.45
N ALA A 70 7.28 1.97 -11.45
CA ALA A 70 8.55 2.07 -12.15
C ALA A 70 8.44 1.92 -13.68
N ASN A 71 7.52 1.06 -14.13
CA ASN A 71 7.35 0.69 -15.54
C ASN A 71 5.99 1.12 -16.12
N THR A 72 5.21 1.92 -15.39
CA THR A 72 3.91 2.42 -15.85
C THR A 72 3.91 3.95 -15.74
N GLU A 73 3.20 4.61 -16.65
CA GLU A 73 2.90 6.04 -16.51
C GLU A 73 2.20 6.31 -15.17
N PHE A 74 2.57 7.41 -14.51
CA PHE A 74 2.18 7.71 -13.14
C PHE A 74 0.65 7.80 -12.98
N GLY A 75 -0.05 8.49 -13.87
CA GLY A 75 -1.50 8.61 -13.84
C GLY A 75 -2.19 7.24 -13.90
N LEU A 76 -1.74 6.37 -14.80
CA LEU A 76 -2.27 4.99 -14.89
C LEU A 76 -1.96 4.15 -13.65
N ALA A 77 -0.75 4.27 -13.09
CA ALA A 77 -0.36 3.57 -11.85
C ALA A 77 -1.18 4.07 -10.65
N TYR A 78 -1.42 5.38 -10.58
CA TYR A 78 -2.22 6.02 -9.56
C TYR A 78 -3.69 5.54 -9.62
N GLU A 79 -4.30 5.51 -10.79
CA GLU A 79 -5.67 4.99 -10.94
C GLU A 79 -5.77 3.51 -10.54
N LYS A 80 -4.76 2.69 -10.87
CA LYS A 80 -4.69 1.30 -10.39
C LYS A 80 -4.61 1.24 -8.87
N LEU A 81 -3.71 2.00 -8.24
CA LEU A 81 -3.57 2.05 -6.80
C LEU A 81 -4.87 2.49 -6.11
N LYS A 82 -5.49 3.55 -6.63
CA LYS A 82 -6.77 4.07 -6.14
C LYS A 82 -7.86 3.01 -6.22
N ASN A 83 -7.96 2.29 -7.34
CA ASN A 83 -8.92 1.20 -7.48
C ASN A 83 -8.62 0.04 -6.52
N GLU A 84 -7.35 -0.32 -6.32
CA GLU A 84 -6.98 -1.34 -5.33
C GLU A 84 -7.38 -0.94 -3.91
N ILE A 85 -7.26 0.34 -3.54
CA ILE A 85 -7.68 0.81 -2.21
C ILE A 85 -9.22 0.80 -2.10
N ILE A 86 -9.93 1.26 -3.14
CA ILE A 86 -11.40 1.40 -3.13
C ILE A 86 -12.14 0.06 -3.25
N GLN A 87 -11.61 -0.92 -4.00
CA GLN A 87 -12.29 -2.21 -4.26
C GLN A 87 -12.52 -3.07 -3.01
N GLN A 88 -12.07 -2.64 -1.83
CA GLN A 88 -12.21 -3.39 -0.59
C GLN A 88 -13.61 -3.37 0.03
N HIS A 89 -14.55 -2.56 -0.44
CA HIS A 89 -15.92 -2.63 0.09
C HIS A 89 -16.76 -3.81 -0.43
N GLN A 90 -16.25 -4.66 -1.33
CA GLN A 90 -17.08 -5.69 -2.00
C GLN A 90 -16.60 -7.15 -1.86
N THR A 91 -15.49 -7.44 -1.17
CA THR A 91 -14.98 -8.82 -1.06
C THR A 91 -15.39 -9.56 0.23
N ASP A 92 -16.37 -9.04 0.98
CA ASP A 92 -17.03 -9.76 2.09
C ASP A 92 -18.50 -10.14 1.81
N SER A 93 -19.04 -9.86 0.61
CA SER A 93 -20.32 -10.43 0.18
C SER A 93 -20.41 -10.50 -1.34
N ASN A 94 -20.35 -11.70 -1.92
CA ASN A 94 -20.86 -11.92 -3.27
C ASN A 94 -22.33 -12.38 -3.15
N PRO A 95 -23.28 -11.80 -3.91
CA PRO A 95 -23.48 -12.33 -5.27
C PRO A 95 -23.82 -11.32 -6.39
N LEU A 96 -23.30 -11.63 -7.59
CA LEU A 96 -23.76 -11.41 -8.99
C LEU A 96 -24.19 -10.00 -9.49
N PRO A 97 -23.97 -9.69 -10.79
CA PRO A 97 -24.00 -8.34 -11.33
C PRO A 97 -25.43 -7.88 -11.61
N THR A 98 -25.72 -6.62 -11.31
CA THR A 98 -26.85 -5.92 -11.93
C THR A 98 -26.46 -4.48 -12.25
N ASN A 99 -26.68 -4.12 -13.52
CA ASN A 99 -26.49 -2.80 -14.11
C ASN A 99 -27.22 -1.71 -13.33
N SER A 100 -26.60 -0.51 -13.23
CA SER A 100 -27.15 0.78 -13.71
C SER A 100 -26.46 1.97 -13.04
N THR A 101 -25.80 2.79 -13.88
CA THR A 101 -25.87 4.27 -13.96
C THR A 101 -25.62 5.15 -12.72
N GLU A 102 -24.71 6.12 -12.93
CA GLU A 102 -24.76 7.52 -12.44
C GLU A 102 -24.60 7.80 -10.92
N ASN A 103 -23.53 8.53 -10.53
CA ASN A 103 -23.63 9.99 -10.32
C ASN A 103 -22.36 10.65 -9.74
N ASP A 104 -22.04 11.79 -10.34
CA ASP A 104 -21.05 12.79 -9.93
C ASP A 104 -21.41 13.43 -8.58
N SER A 105 -20.68 13.11 -7.51
CA SER A 105 -20.57 14.00 -6.31
C SER A 105 -19.36 13.66 -5.40
N MET A 106 -18.45 12.81 -5.87
CA MET A 106 -17.64 11.96 -4.99
C MET A 106 -16.17 12.39 -4.91
N SER A 107 -15.90 13.70 -4.79
CA SER A 107 -14.54 14.24 -4.93
C SER A 107 -13.88 14.78 -3.66
N LEU A 108 -14.64 15.13 -2.61
CA LEU A 108 -14.07 15.74 -1.39
C LEU A 108 -14.04 14.80 -0.16
N GLU A 109 -15.08 13.98 0.07
CA GLU A 109 -15.04 12.98 1.16
C GLU A 109 -14.01 11.87 0.91
N HIS A 110 -13.76 11.52 -0.35
CA HIS A 110 -12.78 10.48 -0.71
C HIS A 110 -11.34 10.93 -0.43
N ALA A 111 -11.06 12.23 -0.46
CA ALA A 111 -9.73 12.76 -0.17
C ALA A 111 -9.40 12.66 1.34
N GLU A 112 -10.38 12.86 2.22
CA GLU A 112 -10.21 12.68 3.67
C GLU A 112 -10.04 11.19 4.04
N LEU A 113 -10.78 10.30 3.38
CA LEU A 113 -10.60 8.85 3.53
C LEU A 113 -9.19 8.42 3.12
N LEU A 114 -8.69 8.90 1.98
CA LEU A 114 -7.32 8.60 1.54
C LEU A 114 -6.25 9.13 2.51
N SER A 115 -6.51 10.22 3.26
CA SER A 115 -5.59 10.72 4.29
C SER A 115 -5.61 9.92 5.60
N ASN A 116 -6.74 9.31 5.94
CA ASN A 116 -6.89 8.50 7.17
C ASN A 116 -6.64 7.00 6.94
N THR A 117 -6.64 6.54 5.70
CA THR A 117 -6.54 5.11 5.33
C THR A 117 -5.15 4.71 4.83
N ILE A 118 -4.29 5.65 4.46
CA ILE A 118 -2.98 5.35 3.85
C ILE A 118 -1.86 5.89 4.73
N GLU A 119 -1.27 5.01 5.53
CA GLU A 119 0.03 5.29 6.13
C GLU A 119 1.15 4.62 5.35
N TYR A 120 2.12 5.45 5.00
CA TYR A 120 3.26 5.06 4.19
C TYR A 120 4.34 4.50 5.11
N VAL A 121 4.67 3.22 4.95
CA VAL A 121 5.93 2.69 5.48
C VAL A 121 7.03 3.15 4.54
N SER A 122 7.46 4.41 4.71
CA SER A 122 8.68 4.89 4.06
C SER A 122 9.82 4.91 5.05
N CYS A 123 10.95 4.33 4.65
CA CYS A 123 12.25 4.45 5.30
C CYS A 123 12.81 5.92 5.29
N TYR A 124 11.97 6.97 5.22
CA TYR A 124 12.42 8.39 5.20
C TYR A 124 12.89 8.94 6.57
N HIS A 125 12.71 8.23 7.68
CA HIS A 125 13.08 8.82 8.99
C HIS A 125 14.56 8.69 9.37
N PHE A 126 15.48 8.19 8.52
CA PHE A 126 16.89 8.08 8.91
C PHE A 126 17.97 8.38 7.85
N THR A 127 17.62 8.97 6.70
CA THR A 127 18.61 9.54 5.76
C THR A 127 18.79 11.06 5.89
N PHE A 128 18.22 11.69 6.93
CA PHE A 128 18.38 13.13 7.22
C PHE A 128 18.91 13.41 8.65
N GLN A 129 19.77 12.53 9.17
CA GLN A 129 20.53 12.78 10.41
C GLN A 129 21.94 12.15 10.39
N ARG A 130 22.56 12.16 9.21
CA ARG A 130 24.01 12.18 9.04
C ARG A 130 24.33 13.22 7.98
N ASP A 131 24.39 14.48 8.42
CA ASP A 131 25.60 15.30 8.43
C ASP A 131 25.38 16.52 9.35
#